data_AF-A0A2M8J5F8-F1
#
_entry.id   AF-A0A2M8J5F8-F1
#
_cell.length_a   1.000
_cell.length_b   1.000
_cell.length_c   1.000
_cell.angle_alpha   90.00
_cell.angle_beta   90.00
_cell.angle_gamma   90.00
#
_symmetry.space_group_name_H-M   'P 1'
#
loop_
_entity.id
_entity.type
_entity.pdbx_description
1 polymer ?
#
loop_
_entity_poly.entity_id
_entity_poly.type
_entity_poly.pdbx_seq_one_letter_code
_entity_poly.pdbx_strand_id
1 'polypeptide(L)'
;MAAFSQLDSEFRVNTYTSDAQQSPNIAANPSTRGFQIVWQSDGQDGFLWGVYGQNFNAKGQKVGSEISIADLTDGDQESPDVAFNEDGSGMWVWQSTMQMALSPDADTPPVPTTFPGVNYEVRSKLFGFDSDSPTVTYIPYEVQRENTQSNSNLDDDLIDISVHSLGGDRFLTAWYSKDEPRDEYAFMVESVDANTYRTNVSGEELFGIAEPFGSTNWGDVALLREVTDRRFGKLEEYIVVSSQSGSPDASDGKIIFQIFQQDLTDGSFNYDTRLFTDYNDRFDVANSGATGSASKPHVAVLKDGGFAITWQEHDERGGNASKFHYDTYVQVYNEDFTPRAGKITVDTGSSDETLPEITALKDGGFAITWTDSSGRNDDVMLQRFNSKGWKLGEEVMVNDKAAGDQNDSALATLNNGDVAVTWTSSTGDKDDGAVMAKVFDVTGYGAKQAQHIVGTNKNEKFVTKAKDDYVDGGGGRDTIKGGNGNDTLIGGSGNDKLLGGAGNDRLDGGTGNDVMTGGGGRDSFLFNKGKDKITDFQNNQDTVLFDSDLGKGGNDLSKSDLKKMAEKIDGGLFFDFGSNELTVLGVNTWKALSDDIAFV
;
A
#
# COMPACT_ATOMS: atom_id res chain seq x y z
N MET A 1 5.05 25.07 -3.33
CA MET A 1 5.05 24.64 -1.92
C MET A 1 5.33 23.15 -1.92
N ALA A 2 6.13 22.67 -0.97
CA ALA A 2 6.24 21.23 -0.72
C ALA A 2 4.88 20.70 -0.25
N ALA A 3 4.59 19.42 -0.52
CA ALA A 3 3.32 18.82 -0.11
C ALA A 3 3.22 18.53 1.38
N PHE A 4 4.39 18.53 2.05
CA PHE A 4 4.57 18.56 3.49
C PHE A 4 5.50 19.70 3.85
N SER A 5 5.18 20.44 4.91
CA SER A 5 6.13 21.34 5.55
C SER A 5 6.42 20.87 6.95
N GLN A 6 7.71 20.78 7.27
CA GLN A 6 8.16 20.39 8.61
C GLN A 6 7.65 21.37 9.67
N LEU A 7 7.07 20.84 10.75
CA LEU A 7 6.65 21.64 11.91
C LEU A 7 7.75 21.79 12.95
N ASP A 8 8.51 20.71 13.20
CA ASP A 8 9.61 20.64 14.18
C ASP A 8 10.74 19.72 13.67
N SER A 9 11.93 19.79 14.28
CA SER A 9 13.04 18.86 14.00
C SER A 9 12.66 17.41 14.30
N GLU A 10 13.33 16.45 13.65
CA GLU A 10 13.28 15.07 14.15
C GLU A 10 13.68 15.00 15.64
N PHE A 11 13.10 14.05 16.37
CA PHE A 11 13.34 13.86 17.79
C PHE A 11 13.34 12.38 18.17
N ARG A 12 14.11 12.03 19.19
CA ARG A 12 14.15 10.67 19.73
C ARG A 12 12.97 10.37 20.65
N VAL A 13 12.34 9.24 20.43
CA VAL A 13 11.18 8.74 21.17
C VAL A 13 11.64 8.04 22.45
N ASN A 14 12.52 7.04 22.34
CA ASN A 14 13.01 6.25 23.47
C ASN A 14 13.86 7.10 24.44
N THR A 15 13.76 6.78 25.73
CA THR A 15 14.64 7.34 26.77
C THR A 15 15.76 6.38 27.19
N TYR A 16 15.51 5.07 27.10
CA TYR A 16 16.52 4.02 27.20
C TYR A 16 17.36 4.02 25.92
N THR A 17 18.68 3.92 26.05
CA THR A 17 19.63 4.05 24.94
C THR A 17 20.75 3.02 25.00
N SER A 18 20.58 2.01 25.85
CA SER A 18 21.46 0.85 25.88
C SER A 18 20.82 -0.19 24.96
N ASP A 19 21.62 -0.94 24.22
CA ASP A 19 21.12 -1.98 23.32
C ASP A 19 20.13 -1.43 22.27
N ALA A 20 19.37 -2.30 21.58
CA ALA A 20 18.55 -1.93 20.43
C ALA A 20 17.12 -1.51 20.79
N GLN A 21 16.58 -0.53 20.07
CA GLN A 21 15.18 -0.09 20.11
C GLN A 21 14.64 -0.03 18.68
N GLN A 22 13.58 -0.79 18.40
CA GLN A 22 13.15 -1.09 17.02
C GLN A 22 11.62 -1.25 16.91
N SER A 23 11.15 -1.49 15.68
CA SER A 23 9.77 -1.80 15.30
C SER A 23 8.73 -0.83 15.87
N PRO A 24 8.87 0.50 15.66
CA PRO A 24 7.95 1.45 16.24
C PRO A 24 6.62 1.51 15.48
N ASN A 25 5.51 1.55 16.22
CA ASN A 25 4.18 1.80 15.68
C ASN A 25 3.55 3.05 16.31
N ILE A 26 2.55 3.64 15.65
CA ILE A 26 2.00 4.96 16.00
C ILE A 26 0.49 5.05 15.78
N ALA A 27 -0.22 5.62 16.75
CA ALA A 27 -1.62 6.00 16.58
C ALA A 27 -1.92 7.41 17.08
N ALA A 28 -2.76 8.11 16.31
CA ALA A 28 -3.32 9.39 16.72
C ALA A 28 -4.33 9.17 17.84
N ASN A 29 -4.28 10.01 18.87
CA ASN A 29 -5.25 9.99 19.96
C ASN A 29 -6.33 11.04 19.71
N PRO A 30 -7.59 10.64 19.44
CA PRO A 30 -8.65 11.58 19.12
C PRO A 30 -8.97 12.56 20.25
N SER A 31 -8.96 12.08 21.50
CA SER A 31 -9.35 12.87 22.67
C SER A 31 -8.35 13.98 23.02
N THR A 32 -7.06 13.69 22.92
CA THR A 32 -5.99 14.64 23.28
C THR A 32 -5.48 15.45 22.08
N ARG A 33 -5.83 15.04 20.85
CA ARG A 33 -5.30 15.53 19.57
C ARG A 33 -3.81 15.25 19.36
N GLY A 34 -3.18 14.53 20.29
CA GLY A 34 -1.80 14.07 20.20
C GLY A 34 -1.71 12.71 19.52
N PHE A 35 -0.67 11.97 19.88
CA PHE A 35 -0.43 10.60 19.40
C PHE A 35 0.39 9.83 20.44
N GLN A 36 0.42 8.51 20.29
CA GLN A 36 1.29 7.63 21.05
C GLN A 36 2.15 6.82 20.09
N ILE A 37 3.41 6.65 20.44
CA ILE A 37 4.33 5.74 19.75
C ILE A 37 4.62 4.59 20.70
N VAL A 38 4.58 3.37 20.18
CA VAL A 38 4.97 2.13 20.87
C VAL A 38 6.13 1.48 20.14
N TRP A 39 7.00 0.73 20.83
CA TRP A 39 8.18 0.07 20.25
C TRP A 39 8.66 -1.08 21.12
N GLN A 40 9.54 -1.93 20.57
CA GLN A 40 10.26 -2.95 21.33
C GLN A 40 11.66 -2.47 21.70
N SER A 41 12.12 -2.82 22.90
CA SER A 41 13.42 -2.43 23.46
C SER A 41 14.12 -3.62 24.07
N ASP A 42 15.38 -3.84 23.67
CA ASP A 42 16.24 -4.88 24.24
C ASP A 42 16.81 -4.44 25.60
N GLY A 43 16.78 -5.35 26.57
CA GLY A 43 17.39 -5.21 27.90
C GLY A 43 16.77 -4.19 28.85
N GLN A 44 15.76 -3.42 28.43
CA GLN A 44 15.23 -2.28 29.20
C GLN A 44 14.52 -2.69 30.49
N ASP A 45 13.79 -3.80 30.47
CA ASP A 45 13.15 -4.41 31.66
C ASP A 45 14.12 -5.33 32.42
N GLY A 46 15.33 -5.51 31.88
CA GLY A 46 16.34 -6.41 32.40
C GLY A 46 16.31 -7.82 31.77
N PHE A 47 15.46 -8.08 30.77
CA PHE A 47 15.37 -9.39 30.12
C PHE A 47 14.96 -9.30 28.63
N LEU A 48 15.90 -9.61 27.73
CA LEU A 48 15.65 -9.66 26.27
C LEU A 48 14.78 -8.49 25.76
N TRP A 49 13.81 -8.73 24.86
CA TRP A 49 12.92 -7.69 24.34
C TRP A 49 11.72 -7.42 25.25
N GLY A 50 11.48 -6.14 25.54
CA GLY A 50 10.26 -5.64 26.18
C GLY A 50 9.52 -4.62 25.31
N VAL A 51 8.21 -4.43 25.53
CA VAL A 51 7.40 -3.44 24.79
C VAL A 51 7.07 -2.19 25.61
N TYR A 52 7.25 -1.03 24.99
CA TYR A 52 7.18 0.29 25.61
C TYR A 52 6.37 1.28 24.79
N GLY A 53 5.94 2.37 25.43
CA GLY A 53 5.21 3.44 24.76
C GLY A 53 5.46 4.83 25.33
N GLN A 54 5.24 5.85 24.51
CA GLN A 54 5.37 7.26 24.89
C GLN A 54 4.27 8.10 24.24
N ASN A 55 3.58 8.89 25.07
CA ASN A 55 2.58 9.85 24.58
C ASN A 55 3.25 11.16 24.15
N PHE A 56 2.66 11.79 23.14
CA PHE A 56 3.06 13.08 22.61
C PHE A 56 1.85 13.98 22.38
N ASN A 57 2.05 15.29 22.49
CA ASN A 57 1.07 16.25 21.99
C ASN A 57 1.18 16.39 20.46
N ALA A 58 0.27 17.16 19.85
CA ALA A 58 0.21 17.33 18.39
C ALA A 58 1.47 17.96 17.74
N LYS A 59 2.42 18.47 18.54
CA LYS A 59 3.70 19.04 18.08
C LYS A 59 4.89 18.09 18.29
N GLY A 60 4.65 16.85 18.74
CA GLY A 60 5.73 15.91 19.05
C GLY A 60 6.44 16.19 20.38
N GLN A 61 5.82 16.94 21.30
CA GLN A 61 6.37 17.11 22.64
C GLN A 61 5.87 16.00 23.57
N LYS A 62 6.79 15.34 24.29
CA LYS A 62 6.47 14.25 25.24
C LYS A 62 5.44 14.69 26.29
N VAL A 63 4.45 13.85 26.54
CA VAL A 63 3.42 14.01 27.56
C VAL A 63 3.52 12.84 28.53
N GLY A 64 3.86 13.13 29.79
CA GLY A 64 4.10 12.08 30.78
C GLY A 64 5.43 11.34 30.58
N SER A 65 5.65 10.30 31.39
CA SER A 65 6.80 9.41 31.27
C SER A 65 6.59 8.35 30.20
N GLU A 66 7.68 7.69 29.84
CA GLU A 66 7.66 6.42 29.13
C GLU A 66 6.87 5.37 29.92
N ILE A 67 6.21 4.48 29.19
CA ILE A 67 5.28 3.48 29.70
C ILE A 67 5.85 2.11 29.38
N SER A 68 5.94 1.25 30.39
CA SER A 68 6.12 -0.19 30.19
C SER A 68 4.74 -0.79 29.94
N ILE A 69 4.56 -1.42 28.78
CA ILE A 69 3.26 -1.93 28.32
C ILE A 69 3.02 -3.33 28.89
N ALA A 70 4.00 -4.21 28.71
CA ALA A 70 3.99 -5.55 29.25
C ALA A 70 4.36 -5.54 30.74
N ASP A 71 3.49 -6.11 31.58
CA ASP A 71 3.77 -6.29 33.01
C ASP A 71 4.64 -7.53 33.30
N LEU A 72 4.78 -8.42 32.30
CA LEU A 72 5.51 -9.69 32.37
C LEU A 72 6.89 -9.52 31.72
N THR A 73 7.94 -9.90 32.45
CA THR A 73 9.35 -9.72 32.09
C THR A 73 10.05 -11.02 31.69
N ASP A 74 9.30 -12.11 31.50
CA ASP A 74 9.87 -13.41 31.14
C ASP A 74 9.59 -13.67 29.65
N GLY A 75 10.67 -13.78 28.86
CA GLY A 75 10.62 -14.03 27.41
C GLY A 75 10.53 -12.76 26.56
N ASP A 76 10.66 -12.88 25.24
CA ASP A 76 10.65 -11.73 24.33
C ASP A 76 9.24 -11.16 24.20
N GLN A 77 9.12 -9.83 24.23
CA GLN A 77 7.93 -9.08 23.89
C GLN A 77 8.22 -8.20 22.66
N GLU A 78 7.50 -8.41 21.57
CA GLU A 78 7.86 -7.87 20.26
C GLU A 78 6.63 -7.39 19.47
N SER A 79 6.90 -6.71 18.35
CA SER A 79 5.90 -6.25 17.37
C SER A 79 4.67 -5.55 17.98
N PRO A 80 4.86 -4.51 18.82
CA PRO A 80 3.74 -3.84 19.45
C PRO A 80 2.97 -2.96 18.46
N ASP A 81 1.65 -2.91 18.63
CA ASP A 81 0.77 -1.97 17.92
C ASP A 81 -0.23 -1.33 18.89
N VAL A 82 -0.80 -0.18 18.48
CA VAL A 82 -1.68 0.65 19.29
C VAL A 82 -2.84 1.22 18.48
N ALA A 83 -4.03 1.24 19.05
CA ALA A 83 -5.17 1.97 18.51
C ALA A 83 -5.92 2.77 19.58
N PHE A 84 -6.64 3.82 19.14
CA PHE A 84 -7.48 4.66 19.99
C PHE A 84 -8.91 4.76 19.44
N ASN A 85 -9.88 4.69 20.34
CA ASN A 85 -11.26 5.07 20.09
C ASN A 85 -11.45 6.60 20.15
N GLU A 86 -12.62 7.05 19.70
CA GLU A 86 -12.98 8.48 19.67
C GLU A 86 -12.97 9.14 21.06
N ASP A 87 -13.28 8.38 22.11
CA ASP A 87 -13.30 8.83 23.51
C ASP A 87 -11.91 8.91 24.14
N GLY A 88 -10.88 8.39 23.46
CA GLY A 88 -9.50 8.33 23.95
C GLY A 88 -9.15 7.06 24.72
N SER A 89 -10.09 6.14 24.95
CA SER A 89 -9.73 4.77 25.31
C SER A 89 -8.88 4.15 24.19
N GLY A 90 -7.97 3.25 24.54
CA GLY A 90 -7.06 2.62 23.60
C GLY A 90 -6.76 1.18 23.94
N MET A 91 -6.12 0.50 23.01
CA MET A 91 -5.66 -0.87 23.18
C MET A 91 -4.24 -1.01 22.63
N TRP A 92 -3.42 -1.72 23.37
CA TRP A 92 -2.14 -2.25 22.90
C TRP A 92 -2.28 -3.70 22.54
N VAL A 93 -1.54 -4.13 21.53
CA VAL A 93 -1.34 -5.53 21.17
C VAL A 93 0.14 -5.78 20.96
N TRP A 94 0.61 -6.98 21.27
CA TRP A 94 2.01 -7.38 21.07
C TRP A 94 2.12 -8.90 21.07
N GLN A 95 3.26 -9.42 20.62
CA GLN A 95 3.58 -10.84 20.76
C GLN A 95 4.49 -11.13 21.93
N SER A 96 4.36 -12.32 22.48
CA SER A 96 5.23 -12.83 23.54
C SER A 96 5.78 -14.21 23.19
N THR A 97 7.08 -14.41 23.36
CA THR A 97 7.74 -15.72 23.28
C THR A 97 8.18 -16.19 24.66
N MET A 98 8.39 -17.50 24.85
CA MET A 98 9.03 -18.10 26.03
C MET A 98 8.46 -17.67 27.41
N GLN A 99 7.31 -18.20 27.81
CA GLN A 99 6.95 -18.19 29.23
C GLN A 99 7.79 -19.23 30.01
N MET A 100 8.65 -18.78 30.93
CA MET A 100 9.05 -19.65 32.03
C MET A 100 7.82 -19.86 32.91
N ALA A 101 7.40 -21.11 33.13
CA ALA A 101 6.33 -21.36 34.09
C ALA A 101 6.75 -20.80 35.46
N LEU A 102 6.05 -19.75 35.91
CA LEU A 102 6.17 -19.28 37.29
C LEU A 102 5.91 -20.48 38.19
N SER A 103 6.91 -20.90 38.95
CA SER A 103 6.67 -21.83 40.03
C SER A 103 5.71 -21.12 41.00
N PRO A 104 4.58 -21.73 41.41
CA PRO A 104 3.63 -21.11 42.31
C PRO A 104 4.21 -20.76 43.69
N ASP A 105 5.45 -21.15 43.98
CA ASP A 105 6.19 -20.82 45.20
C ASP A 105 7.42 -19.94 44.90
N ALA A 106 7.46 -18.75 45.52
CA ALA A 106 8.51 -17.73 45.40
C ALA A 106 9.93 -18.17 45.81
N ASP A 107 10.08 -19.37 46.40
CA ASP A 107 11.36 -19.90 46.91
C ASP A 107 12.00 -20.94 45.98
N THR A 108 11.34 -21.32 44.89
CA THR A 108 11.92 -22.23 43.88
C THR A 108 12.40 -21.43 42.67
N PRO A 109 13.68 -21.54 42.27
CA PRO A 109 14.16 -20.88 41.07
C PRO A 109 13.35 -21.37 39.85
N PRO A 110 13.00 -20.49 38.91
CA PRO A 110 12.26 -20.86 37.71
C PRO A 110 13.03 -22.00 37.02
N VAL A 111 12.33 -23.11 36.80
CA VAL A 111 12.90 -24.22 36.04
C VAL A 111 12.59 -23.91 34.58
N PRO A 112 13.59 -23.85 33.68
CA PRO A 112 13.33 -23.82 32.26
C PRO A 112 12.47 -25.04 31.95
N THR A 113 11.20 -24.83 31.64
CA THR A 113 10.38 -25.95 31.19
C THR A 113 10.97 -26.33 29.84
N THR A 114 11.68 -27.46 29.81
CA THR A 114 12.09 -28.10 28.57
C THR A 114 10.83 -28.64 27.89
N PHE A 115 10.00 -27.75 27.34
CA PHE A 115 9.04 -28.09 26.31
C PHE A 115 9.73 -27.87 24.96
N PRO A 116 9.75 -28.86 24.07
CA PRO A 116 10.13 -28.64 22.68
C PRO A 116 8.99 -27.85 22.01
N GLY A 117 9.20 -26.55 21.80
CA GLY A 117 8.29 -25.64 21.10
C GLY A 117 8.39 -24.21 21.66
N VAL A 118 8.83 -23.25 20.84
CA VAL A 118 8.69 -21.82 21.15
C VAL A 118 7.21 -21.49 20.90
N ASN A 119 6.45 -21.22 21.95
CA ASN A 119 5.07 -20.76 21.79
C ASN A 119 5.07 -19.24 21.66
N TYR A 120 4.54 -18.72 20.54
CA TYR A 120 4.18 -17.31 20.40
C TYR A 120 2.77 -17.10 20.96
N GLU A 121 2.56 -16.00 21.67
CA GLU A 121 1.26 -15.61 22.21
C GLU A 121 0.92 -14.19 21.80
N VAL A 122 -0.30 -13.99 21.30
CA VAL A 122 -0.84 -12.64 21.08
C VAL A 122 -1.41 -12.14 22.40
N ARG A 123 -0.92 -10.98 22.83
CA ARG A 123 -1.33 -10.31 24.05
C ARG A 123 -1.98 -8.98 23.72
N SER A 124 -2.92 -8.57 24.55
CA SER A 124 -3.56 -7.26 24.44
C SER A 124 -3.82 -6.63 25.80
N LYS A 125 -3.87 -5.29 25.85
CA LYS A 125 -4.15 -4.53 27.07
C LYS A 125 -4.93 -3.26 26.73
N LEU A 126 -6.09 -3.12 27.36
CA LEU A 126 -6.89 -1.90 27.28
C LEU A 126 -6.34 -0.83 28.22
N PHE A 127 -6.41 0.41 27.77
CA PHE A 127 -6.02 1.57 28.56
C PHE A 127 -6.99 2.74 28.31
N GLY A 128 -6.98 3.71 29.22
CA GLY A 128 -7.79 4.90 29.11
C GLY A 128 -7.24 6.05 29.94
N PHE A 129 -7.92 7.19 29.84
CA PHE A 129 -7.58 8.40 30.57
C PHE A 129 -8.65 8.70 31.62
N ASP A 130 -8.24 8.99 32.86
CA ASP A 130 -9.16 9.50 33.86
C ASP A 130 -9.58 10.93 33.49
N SER A 131 -10.83 11.10 33.06
CA SER A 131 -11.41 12.39 32.66
C SER A 131 -11.53 13.40 33.81
N ASP A 132 -11.40 12.95 35.06
CA ASP A 132 -11.61 13.78 36.25
C ASP A 132 -10.30 14.31 36.89
N SER A 133 -9.14 13.93 36.35
CA SER A 133 -7.85 14.35 36.89
C SER A 133 -7.30 15.62 36.18
N PRO A 134 -6.93 16.69 36.92
CA PRO A 134 -6.32 17.90 36.34
C PRO A 134 -4.91 17.66 35.78
N THR A 135 -4.32 16.51 36.07
CA THR A 135 -3.12 15.97 35.45
C THR A 135 -3.51 14.64 34.82
N VAL A 136 -3.33 14.45 33.52
CA VAL A 136 -3.66 13.20 32.82
C VAL A 136 -2.97 12.03 33.52
N THR A 137 -3.71 11.27 34.33
CA THR A 137 -3.16 10.13 35.07
C THR A 137 -3.61 8.87 34.33
N TYR A 138 -2.61 8.15 33.83
CA TYR A 138 -2.76 6.90 33.12
C TYR A 138 -3.30 5.82 34.08
N ILE A 139 -4.43 5.17 33.73
CA ILE A 139 -4.92 4.01 34.45
C ILE A 139 -4.72 2.80 33.54
N PRO A 140 -3.63 2.02 33.71
CA PRO A 140 -3.58 0.69 33.12
C PRO A 140 -4.67 -0.14 33.79
N TYR A 141 -5.61 -0.68 33.02
CA TYR A 141 -6.48 -1.72 33.54
C TYR A 141 -5.85 -3.10 33.26
N GLU A 142 -6.06 -4.03 34.17
CA GLU A 142 -5.49 -5.38 34.14
C GLU A 142 -5.89 -6.15 32.88
N VAL A 143 -4.88 -6.81 32.31
CA VAL A 143 -4.93 -7.80 31.24
C VAL A 143 -6.17 -8.69 31.35
N GLN A 144 -7.03 -8.67 30.34
CA GLN A 144 -8.16 -9.59 30.21
C GLN A 144 -7.86 -10.53 29.04
N ARG A 145 -7.25 -11.68 29.39
CA ARG A 145 -6.92 -12.86 28.57
C ARG A 145 -5.68 -12.81 27.68
N GLU A 146 -4.90 -13.88 27.86
CA GLU A 146 -3.87 -14.41 26.97
C GLU A 146 -4.56 -15.29 25.93
N ASN A 147 -4.36 -15.03 24.64
CA ASN A 147 -4.75 -15.98 23.61
C ASN A 147 -3.54 -16.86 23.27
N THR A 148 -3.54 -18.08 23.80
CA THR A 148 -2.47 -19.05 23.63
C THR A 148 -2.75 -19.91 22.39
N GLN A 149 -2.39 -19.45 21.20
CA GLN A 149 -2.26 -20.34 20.05
C GLN A 149 -0.78 -20.65 19.85
N SER A 150 -0.37 -21.84 20.27
CA SER A 150 0.98 -22.36 20.11
C SER A 150 1.26 -22.69 18.64
N ASN A 151 2.21 -22.00 18.02
CA ASN A 151 2.89 -22.52 16.83
C ASN A 151 3.93 -23.56 17.31
N SER A 152 3.91 -24.77 16.77
CA SER A 152 4.87 -25.82 17.13
C SER A 152 6.09 -25.90 16.20
N ASN A 153 6.19 -25.04 15.18
CA ASN A 153 7.31 -25.03 14.25
C ASN A 153 8.41 -24.05 14.64
N LEU A 154 9.66 -24.53 14.55
CA LEU A 154 10.88 -23.90 15.04
C LEU A 154 11.41 -22.76 14.13
N ASP A 155 10.74 -22.48 13.01
CA ASP A 155 11.23 -21.59 11.94
C ASP A 155 10.23 -20.48 11.55
N ASP A 156 9.05 -20.40 12.16
CA ASP A 156 8.00 -19.43 11.79
C ASP A 156 7.78 -18.41 12.91
N ASP A 157 8.39 -17.23 12.76
CA ASP A 157 8.10 -16.06 13.58
C ASP A 157 6.66 -15.58 13.30
N LEU A 158 5.90 -15.31 14.36
CA LEU A 158 4.74 -14.43 14.27
C LEU A 158 5.31 -13.02 13.98
N ILE A 159 4.96 -12.40 12.85
CA ILE A 159 5.63 -11.17 12.38
C ILE A 159 4.64 -10.01 12.20
N ASP A 160 3.37 -10.28 11.89
CA ASP A 160 2.39 -9.23 11.57
C ASP A 160 1.15 -9.34 12.50
N ILE A 161 1.12 -8.49 13.54
CA ILE A 161 -0.02 -8.26 14.43
C ILE A 161 -0.44 -6.80 14.27
N SER A 162 -1.75 -6.54 14.20
CA SER A 162 -2.27 -5.17 14.20
C SER A 162 -3.53 -5.02 15.04
N VAL A 163 -3.79 -3.78 15.47
CA VAL A 163 -5.02 -3.39 16.14
C VAL A 163 -5.64 -2.18 15.47
N HIS A 164 -6.96 -2.25 15.24
CA HIS A 164 -7.74 -1.18 14.66
C HIS A 164 -8.89 -0.77 15.56
N SER A 165 -9.13 0.53 15.69
CA SER A 165 -10.35 1.02 16.33
C SER A 165 -11.54 0.92 15.39
N LEU A 166 -12.66 0.43 15.91
CA LEU A 166 -13.95 0.34 15.19
C LEU A 166 -14.87 1.52 15.51
N GLY A 167 -14.41 2.47 16.32
CA GLY A 167 -15.24 3.53 16.87
C GLY A 167 -16.15 3.04 18.01
N GLY A 168 -16.72 4.02 18.74
CA GLY A 168 -17.38 3.75 20.01
C GLY A 168 -16.38 3.17 21.00
N ASP A 169 -16.64 1.95 21.47
CA ASP A 169 -15.83 1.25 22.48
C ASP A 169 -15.25 -0.07 21.95
N ARG A 170 -15.03 -0.21 20.63
CA ARG A 170 -14.61 -1.49 20.04
C ARG A 170 -13.26 -1.46 19.34
N PHE A 171 -12.50 -2.54 19.52
CA PHE A 171 -11.25 -2.79 18.81
C PHE A 171 -11.33 -4.07 18.00
N LEU A 172 -10.51 -4.14 16.95
CA LEU A 172 -10.30 -5.29 16.11
C LEU A 172 -8.81 -5.65 16.15
N THR A 173 -8.46 -6.81 16.68
CA THR A 173 -7.10 -7.34 16.59
C THR A 173 -7.02 -8.32 15.44
N ALA A 174 -6.00 -8.18 14.60
CA ALA A 174 -5.70 -9.11 13.53
C ALA A 174 -4.31 -9.71 13.73
N TRP A 175 -4.20 -11.01 13.48
CA TRP A 175 -2.93 -11.73 13.42
C TRP A 175 -3.07 -12.95 12.50
N TYR A 176 -1.94 -13.49 12.07
CA TYR A 176 -1.90 -14.73 11.30
C TYR A 176 -1.29 -15.86 12.12
N SER A 177 -1.72 -17.10 11.92
CA SER A 177 -1.07 -18.27 12.53
C SER A 177 -1.10 -19.46 11.59
N LYS A 178 -0.15 -20.39 11.73
CA LYS A 178 -0.11 -21.65 10.99
C LYS A 178 -0.76 -22.76 11.83
N ASP A 179 -1.87 -23.32 11.35
CA ASP A 179 -2.59 -24.44 11.96
C ASP A 179 -1.89 -25.78 11.68
N GLU A 180 -1.33 -26.38 12.73
CA GLU A 180 -0.85 -27.76 12.76
C GLU A 180 -1.98 -28.68 13.26
N PRO A 181 -2.41 -29.70 12.50
CA PRO A 181 -1.61 -30.53 11.58
C PRO A 181 -1.93 -30.34 10.09
N ARG A 182 -2.57 -29.24 9.71
CA ARG A 182 -3.07 -29.05 8.34
C ARG A 182 -2.10 -28.28 7.43
N ASP A 183 -1.05 -27.68 8.00
CA ASP A 183 -0.17 -26.73 7.30
C ASP A 183 -0.98 -25.58 6.66
N GLU A 184 -2.07 -25.16 7.30
CA GLU A 184 -3.00 -24.12 6.81
C GLU A 184 -2.79 -22.80 7.57
N TYR A 185 -2.77 -21.66 6.89
CA TYR A 185 -2.69 -20.35 7.55
C TYR A 185 -4.09 -19.82 7.89
N ALA A 186 -4.29 -19.36 9.13
CA ALA A 186 -5.52 -18.76 9.60
C ALA A 186 -5.32 -17.29 9.92
N PHE A 187 -6.15 -16.43 9.32
CA PHE A 187 -6.34 -15.05 9.75
C PHE A 187 -7.32 -15.04 10.92
N MET A 188 -6.89 -14.47 12.03
CA MET A 188 -7.67 -14.44 13.25
C MET A 188 -8.07 -13.01 13.57
N VAL A 189 -9.33 -12.86 13.98
CA VAL A 189 -9.94 -11.57 14.27
C VAL A 189 -10.61 -11.62 15.64
N GLU A 190 -10.26 -10.68 16.50
CA GLU A 190 -10.92 -10.52 17.80
C GLU A 190 -11.58 -9.14 17.90
N SER A 191 -12.85 -9.10 18.31
CA SER A 191 -13.52 -7.87 18.68
C SER A 191 -13.64 -7.73 20.20
N VAL A 192 -13.12 -6.63 20.73
CA VAL A 192 -13.14 -6.31 22.17
C VAL A 192 -14.04 -5.12 22.42
N ASP A 193 -15.06 -5.26 23.28
CA ASP A 193 -15.86 -4.14 23.78
C ASP A 193 -15.22 -3.61 25.08
N ALA A 194 -14.70 -2.38 25.04
CA ALA A 194 -13.99 -1.71 26.12
C ALA A 194 -14.89 -1.26 27.27
N ASN A 195 -16.21 -1.19 27.08
CA ASN A 195 -17.17 -0.79 28.11
C ASN A 195 -17.72 -1.98 28.89
N THR A 196 -18.02 -3.09 28.19
CA THR A 196 -18.47 -4.32 28.84
C THR A 196 -17.34 -5.27 29.19
N TYR A 197 -16.14 -5.00 28.67
CA TYR A 197 -14.96 -5.87 28.75
C TYR A 197 -15.27 -7.29 28.26
N ARG A 198 -16.26 -7.42 27.36
CA ARG A 198 -16.62 -8.69 26.75
C ARG A 198 -15.87 -8.81 25.44
N THR A 199 -15.11 -9.88 25.34
CA THR A 199 -14.59 -10.33 24.06
C THR A 199 -15.68 -11.17 23.39
N ASN A 200 -16.11 -10.75 22.21
CA ASN A 200 -16.83 -11.63 21.31
C ASN A 200 -15.76 -12.31 20.45
N VAL A 201 -15.20 -13.39 20.98
CA VAL A 201 -14.37 -14.30 20.18
C VAL A 201 -15.31 -15.14 19.35
N SER A 202 -15.63 -14.71 18.13
CA SER A 202 -16.01 -15.67 17.11
C SER A 202 -14.72 -16.31 16.60
N GLY A 203 -14.26 -17.33 17.33
CA GLY A 203 -13.36 -18.32 16.75
C GLY A 203 -14.18 -19.22 15.83
N GLU A 204 -14.82 -18.66 14.80
CA GLU A 204 -14.99 -19.48 13.62
C GLU A 204 -13.61 -19.44 12.96
N GLU A 205 -12.89 -20.57 13.04
CA GLU A 205 -11.89 -20.90 12.03
C GLU A 205 -12.53 -20.47 10.71
N LEU A 206 -11.98 -19.41 10.12
CA LEU A 206 -12.46 -18.82 8.89
C LEU A 206 -12.08 -19.79 7.76
N PHE A 207 -12.74 -20.95 7.75
CA PHE A 207 -12.50 -22.07 6.88
C PHE A 207 -12.84 -21.65 5.45
N GLY A 208 -11.80 -21.43 4.67
CA GLY A 208 -11.86 -21.04 3.26
C GLY A 208 -11.33 -19.65 2.94
N ILE A 209 -10.71 -18.94 3.89
CA ILE A 209 -10.32 -17.52 3.75
C ILE A 209 -8.95 -17.28 3.13
N ALA A 210 -8.08 -18.26 3.04
CA ALA A 210 -7.02 -18.28 2.06
C ALA A 210 -6.53 -19.72 2.03
N GLU A 211 -6.45 -20.36 0.87
CA GLU A 211 -5.50 -21.45 0.69
C GLU A 211 -4.24 -20.83 0.06
N PRO A 212 -3.33 -20.22 0.84
CA PRO A 212 -2.05 -19.83 0.31
C PRO A 212 -1.18 -21.08 0.25
N PHE A 213 -1.12 -21.73 -0.90
CA PHE A 213 -0.08 -22.72 -1.15
C PHE A 213 1.25 -21.99 -1.40
N GLY A 214 1.97 -21.52 -0.38
CA GLY A 214 3.29 -20.89 -0.53
C GLY A 214 3.70 -19.91 0.58
N SER A 215 4.88 -19.27 0.44
CA SER A 215 5.36 -18.19 1.31
C SER A 215 4.44 -16.97 1.17
N THR A 216 3.70 -16.65 2.22
CA THR A 216 2.68 -15.59 2.22
C THR A 216 3.01 -14.58 3.31
N ASN A 217 3.02 -13.29 2.93
CA ASN A 217 3.12 -12.18 3.87
C ASN A 217 1.71 -11.60 4.05
N TRP A 218 1.21 -11.60 5.28
CA TRP A 218 -0.07 -10.98 5.58
C TRP A 218 0.11 -9.46 5.64
N GLY A 219 -0.94 -8.73 5.27
CA GLY A 219 -0.96 -7.27 5.33
C GLY A 219 -1.94 -6.78 6.39
N ASP A 220 -2.41 -5.55 6.18
CA ASP A 220 -3.27 -4.86 7.14
C ASP A 220 -4.78 -5.17 6.98
N VAL A 221 -5.57 -4.81 7.99
CA VAL A 221 -7.04 -4.82 7.99
C VAL A 221 -7.59 -3.42 8.18
N ALA A 222 -8.69 -3.06 7.53
CA ALA A 222 -9.34 -1.77 7.77
C ALA A 222 -10.86 -1.87 7.77
N LEU A 223 -11.51 -1.09 8.63
CA LEU A 223 -12.96 -0.87 8.57
C LEU A 223 -13.29 -0.08 7.30
N LEU A 224 -14.05 -0.70 6.39
CA LEU A 224 -14.43 -0.10 5.12
C LEU A 224 -15.68 0.79 5.28
N ARG A 225 -16.77 0.24 5.82
CA ARG A 225 -18.04 0.96 6.00
C ARG A 225 -19.05 0.21 6.86
N GLU A 226 -20.02 0.95 7.41
CA GLU A 226 -21.29 0.36 7.89
C GLU A 226 -22.29 0.19 6.74
N VAL A 227 -22.93 -0.97 6.64
CA VAL A 227 -23.99 -1.26 5.66
C VAL A 227 -25.26 -1.76 6.37
N THR A 228 -26.41 -1.63 5.69
CA THR A 228 -27.67 -2.23 6.16
C THR A 228 -28.13 -3.29 5.17
N ASP A 229 -28.03 -4.55 5.57
CA ASP A 229 -28.57 -5.69 4.82
C ASP A 229 -30.03 -5.97 5.21
N ARG A 230 -30.86 -6.33 4.24
CA ARG A 230 -32.28 -6.63 4.50
C ARG A 230 -32.51 -7.92 5.29
N ARG A 231 -31.54 -8.84 5.31
CA ARG A 231 -31.60 -10.15 5.97
C ARG A 231 -30.94 -10.13 7.35
N PHE A 232 -29.83 -9.42 7.47
CA PHE A 232 -28.98 -9.41 8.68
C PHE A 232 -29.05 -8.09 9.47
N GLY A 233 -29.66 -7.04 8.94
CA GLY A 233 -29.75 -5.75 9.63
C GLY A 233 -28.48 -4.93 9.46
N LYS A 234 -27.97 -4.33 10.54
CA LYS A 234 -26.77 -3.49 10.48
C LYS A 234 -25.51 -4.36 10.49
N LEU A 235 -24.64 -4.14 9.52
CA LEU A 235 -23.37 -4.84 9.38
C LEU A 235 -22.22 -3.84 9.30
N GLU A 236 -21.04 -4.27 9.71
CA GLU A 236 -19.78 -3.60 9.37
C GLU A 236 -19.05 -4.43 8.32
N GLU A 237 -18.56 -3.76 7.27
CA GLU A 237 -17.70 -4.34 6.25
C GLU A 237 -16.26 -3.93 6.48
N TYR A 238 -15.38 -4.89 6.32
CA TYR A 238 -13.95 -4.76 6.54
C TYR A 238 -13.18 -5.27 5.35
N ILE A 239 -12.04 -4.66 5.07
CA ILE A 239 -11.10 -5.12 4.05
C ILE A 239 -9.87 -5.74 4.72
N VAL A 240 -9.49 -6.93 4.28
CA VAL A 240 -8.17 -7.53 4.59
C VAL A 240 -7.35 -7.48 3.33
N VAL A 241 -6.09 -7.06 3.43
CA VAL A 241 -5.11 -7.19 2.35
C VAL A 241 -4.05 -8.22 2.72
N SER A 242 -3.63 -9.04 1.75
CA SER A 242 -2.57 -10.02 1.94
C SER A 242 -1.82 -10.24 0.63
N SER A 243 -0.61 -10.79 0.69
CA SER A 243 -0.01 -11.36 -0.51
C SER A 243 -0.40 -12.84 -0.67
N GLN A 244 -0.28 -13.37 -1.89
CA GLN A 244 -0.40 -14.79 -2.17
C GLN A 244 0.67 -15.17 -3.17
N SER A 245 1.47 -16.19 -2.85
CA SER A 245 2.40 -16.84 -3.78
C SER A 245 1.97 -18.28 -3.99
N GLY A 246 1.95 -18.73 -5.25
CA GLY A 246 1.81 -20.14 -5.61
C GLY A 246 3.14 -20.88 -5.66
N SER A 247 4.26 -20.16 -5.57
CA SER A 247 5.61 -20.70 -5.57
C SER A 247 6.28 -20.62 -4.17
N PRO A 248 7.04 -21.65 -3.75
CA PRO A 248 7.82 -21.60 -2.51
C PRO A 248 8.88 -20.49 -2.46
N ASP A 249 9.32 -20.01 -3.63
CA ASP A 249 10.31 -18.93 -3.77
C ASP A 249 9.68 -17.54 -3.92
N ALA A 250 8.37 -17.43 -3.71
CA ALA A 250 7.59 -16.19 -3.81
C ALA A 250 7.54 -15.55 -5.22
N SER A 251 8.10 -16.18 -6.26
CA SER A 251 8.31 -15.55 -7.58
C SER A 251 7.05 -15.22 -8.40
N ASP A 252 5.88 -15.64 -7.94
CA ASP A 252 4.56 -15.31 -8.51
C ASP A 252 3.65 -14.57 -7.50
N GLY A 253 4.25 -13.91 -6.50
CA GLY A 253 3.55 -13.19 -5.45
C GLY A 253 2.61 -12.11 -5.98
N LYS A 254 1.34 -12.16 -5.57
CA LYS A 254 0.27 -11.19 -5.90
C LYS A 254 -0.28 -10.55 -4.66
N ILE A 255 -0.74 -9.31 -4.73
CA ILE A 255 -1.56 -8.72 -3.66
C ILE A 255 -3.03 -9.04 -3.92
N ILE A 256 -3.69 -9.57 -2.89
CA ILE A 256 -5.12 -9.82 -2.85
C ILE A 256 -5.78 -9.00 -1.75
N PHE A 257 -7.05 -8.66 -1.94
CA PHE A 257 -7.87 -8.13 -0.86
C PHE A 257 -9.21 -8.85 -0.77
N GLN A 258 -9.75 -8.95 0.44
CA GLN A 258 -11.00 -9.64 0.72
C GLN A 258 -11.90 -8.79 1.60
N ILE A 259 -13.21 -9.07 1.58
CA ILE A 259 -14.19 -8.33 2.37
C ILE A 259 -14.92 -9.29 3.31
N PHE A 260 -14.92 -8.95 4.60
CA PHE A 260 -15.70 -9.68 5.61
C PHE A 260 -16.73 -8.76 6.26
N GLN A 261 -17.81 -9.35 6.76
CA GLN A 261 -18.91 -8.64 7.41
C GLN A 261 -19.04 -9.09 8.86
N GLN A 262 -19.19 -8.13 9.78
CA GLN A 262 -19.63 -8.40 11.15
C GLN A 262 -21.09 -8.00 11.32
N ASP A 263 -21.92 -8.91 11.81
CA ASP A 263 -23.28 -8.63 12.22
C ASP A 263 -23.27 -7.93 13.59
N LEU A 264 -23.76 -6.70 13.62
CA LEU A 264 -23.78 -5.89 14.84
C LEU A 264 -24.87 -6.29 15.84
N THR A 265 -25.79 -7.18 15.45
CA THR A 265 -26.88 -7.60 16.33
C THR A 265 -26.46 -8.70 17.29
N ASP A 266 -25.57 -9.60 16.86
CA ASP A 266 -25.07 -10.73 17.66
C ASP A 266 -23.54 -10.84 17.70
N GLY A 267 -22.82 -10.01 16.96
CA GLY A 267 -21.36 -9.99 16.88
C GLY A 267 -20.78 -11.08 15.98
N SER A 268 -21.61 -11.87 15.30
CA SER A 268 -21.16 -12.95 14.41
C SER A 268 -20.49 -12.38 13.16
N PHE A 269 -19.45 -13.07 12.70
CA PHE A 269 -18.82 -12.74 11.43
C PHE A 269 -19.41 -13.63 10.35
N ASN A 270 -19.80 -13.00 9.24
CA ASN A 270 -20.35 -13.68 8.08
C ASN A 270 -19.53 -13.30 6.84
N TYR A 271 -19.23 -14.30 6.02
CA TYR A 271 -18.62 -14.07 4.73
C TYR A 271 -19.68 -13.60 3.72
N ASP A 272 -19.43 -12.51 2.97
CA ASP A 272 -20.33 -12.14 1.89
C ASP A 272 -20.09 -13.01 0.65
N THR A 273 -20.76 -14.15 0.61
CA THR A 273 -20.74 -15.07 -0.55
C THR A 273 -21.40 -14.50 -1.81
N ARG A 274 -22.07 -13.34 -1.73
CA ARG A 274 -22.60 -12.65 -2.92
C ARG A 274 -21.54 -11.83 -3.63
N LEU A 275 -20.41 -11.59 -2.97
CA LEU A 275 -19.21 -11.17 -3.65
C LEU A 275 -18.82 -12.36 -4.52
N PHE A 276 -18.31 -13.50 -4.02
CA PHE A 276 -17.88 -14.76 -4.69
C PHE A 276 -18.29 -15.23 -6.12
N THR A 277 -19.12 -14.56 -6.91
CA THR A 277 -19.24 -14.83 -8.35
C THR A 277 -17.99 -14.36 -9.10
N ASP A 278 -17.03 -15.29 -9.24
CA ASP A 278 -15.86 -15.26 -10.15
C ASP A 278 -14.75 -14.23 -9.78
N TYR A 279 -14.02 -14.49 -8.70
CA TYR A 279 -13.17 -13.51 -7.99
C TYR A 279 -11.67 -13.55 -8.27
N ASN A 280 -11.19 -14.49 -9.08
CA ASN A 280 -9.77 -14.55 -9.45
C ASN A 280 -9.28 -13.27 -10.18
N ASP A 281 -10.21 -12.42 -10.62
CA ASP A 281 -9.97 -11.31 -11.53
C ASP A 281 -10.25 -9.91 -10.95
N ARG A 282 -10.90 -9.79 -9.79
CA ARG A 282 -11.30 -8.50 -9.18
C ARG A 282 -10.44 -8.05 -8.01
N PHE A 283 -9.75 -8.98 -7.37
CA PHE A 283 -8.94 -8.75 -6.19
C PHE A 283 -7.44 -8.87 -6.46
N ASP A 284 -7.06 -9.22 -7.69
CA ASP A 284 -5.66 -9.24 -8.12
C ASP A 284 -5.21 -7.82 -8.42
N VAL A 285 -4.44 -7.24 -7.50
CA VAL A 285 -3.92 -5.87 -7.58
C VAL A 285 -2.75 -5.78 -8.57
N ALA A 286 -2.06 -6.89 -8.85
CA ALA A 286 -1.06 -7.00 -9.91
C ALA A 286 -0.57 -8.45 -10.07
N ASN A 287 -0.43 -8.87 -11.33
CA ASN A 287 0.48 -9.96 -11.68
C ASN A 287 1.82 -9.30 -12.00
N SER A 288 2.89 -9.57 -11.26
CA SER A 288 4.23 -9.06 -11.55
C SER A 288 4.59 -9.42 -12.99
N GLY A 289 4.59 -8.44 -13.89
CA GLY A 289 4.96 -8.65 -15.28
C GLY A 289 6.44 -9.03 -15.34
N ALA A 290 6.72 -10.32 -15.31
CA ALA A 290 8.04 -10.97 -15.22
C ALA A 290 8.68 -10.95 -13.81
N THR A 291 8.73 -12.15 -13.19
CA THR A 291 9.72 -12.59 -12.18
C THR A 291 9.74 -11.94 -10.79
N GLY A 292 8.76 -11.12 -10.42
CA GLY A 292 8.75 -10.43 -9.13
C GLY A 292 7.75 -10.94 -8.08
N SER A 293 7.99 -10.64 -6.81
CA SER A 293 7.09 -11.00 -5.70
C SER A 293 6.47 -9.76 -5.06
N ALA A 294 5.14 -9.61 -5.12
CA ALA A 294 4.44 -8.58 -4.38
C ALA A 294 4.22 -9.00 -2.91
N SER A 295 4.60 -8.16 -1.95
CA SER A 295 4.52 -8.47 -0.52
C SER A 295 4.32 -7.23 0.36
N LYS A 296 4.09 -7.46 1.66
CA LYS A 296 3.87 -6.42 2.69
C LYS A 296 2.83 -5.36 2.29
N PRO A 297 1.55 -5.74 2.05
CA PRO A 297 0.54 -4.78 1.65
C PRO A 297 -0.09 -4.05 2.85
N HIS A 298 -0.29 -2.74 2.72
CA HIS A 298 -0.98 -1.90 3.72
C HIS A 298 -2.15 -1.15 3.07
N VAL A 299 -3.21 -0.87 3.82
CA VAL A 299 -4.46 -0.30 3.28
C VAL A 299 -4.91 0.94 4.05
N ALA A 300 -5.36 1.97 3.31
CA ALA A 300 -6.00 3.14 3.88
C ALA A 300 -7.37 3.38 3.26
N VAL A 301 -8.41 3.44 4.09
CA VAL A 301 -9.78 3.78 3.67
C VAL A 301 -9.92 5.29 3.55
N LEU A 302 -10.31 5.74 2.36
CA LEU A 302 -10.42 7.16 1.99
C LEU A 302 -11.79 7.72 2.39
N LYS A 303 -11.82 9.03 2.63
CA LYS A 303 -13.02 9.77 3.07
C LYS A 303 -14.23 9.66 2.14
N ASP A 304 -14.02 9.33 0.87
CA ASP A 304 -15.08 9.17 -0.12
C ASP A 304 -15.56 7.71 -0.26
N GLY A 305 -15.16 6.81 0.64
CA GLY A 305 -15.57 5.40 0.67
C GLY A 305 -14.74 4.47 -0.21
N GLY A 306 -13.80 5.00 -1.00
CA GLY A 306 -12.77 4.16 -1.63
C GLY A 306 -11.63 3.83 -0.67
N PHE A 307 -10.62 3.14 -1.18
CA PHE A 307 -9.43 2.79 -0.40
C PHE A 307 -8.19 2.78 -1.30
N ALA A 308 -7.01 2.85 -0.71
CA ALA A 308 -5.73 2.72 -1.39
C ALA A 308 -4.94 1.58 -0.74
N ILE A 309 -4.32 0.74 -1.56
CA ILE A 309 -3.46 -0.35 -1.12
C ILE A 309 -2.05 -0.05 -1.62
N THR A 310 -1.07 -0.01 -0.71
CA THR A 310 0.36 0.08 -1.02
C THR A 310 1.03 -1.26 -0.79
N TRP A 311 2.09 -1.57 -1.53
CA TRP A 311 2.89 -2.78 -1.37
C TRP A 311 4.29 -2.59 -1.95
N GLN A 312 5.20 -3.50 -1.58
CA GLN A 312 6.49 -3.62 -2.24
C GLN A 312 6.45 -4.74 -3.29
N GLU A 313 7.17 -4.56 -4.40
CA GLU A 313 7.47 -5.63 -5.34
C GLU A 313 8.98 -5.84 -5.41
N HIS A 314 9.40 -7.07 -5.23
CA HIS A 314 10.77 -7.51 -5.51
C HIS A 314 10.87 -7.81 -7.01
N ASP A 315 11.48 -6.94 -7.82
CA ASP A 315 11.47 -7.03 -9.29
C ASP A 315 12.85 -7.35 -9.90
N GLU A 316 12.88 -8.14 -10.98
CA GLU A 316 14.05 -8.29 -11.84
C GLU A 316 13.99 -7.26 -12.99
N ARG A 317 14.74 -6.17 -12.86
CA ARG A 317 15.00 -5.30 -14.02
C ARG A 317 16.00 -5.98 -14.98
N GLY A 318 15.53 -6.96 -15.75
CA GLY A 318 16.21 -7.49 -16.94
C GLY A 318 16.82 -8.89 -16.85
N GLY A 319 16.18 -9.85 -16.17
CA GLY A 319 16.50 -11.28 -16.28
C GLY A 319 17.82 -11.71 -15.62
N ASN A 320 18.29 -10.96 -14.61
CA ASN A 320 19.54 -11.23 -13.91
C ASN A 320 19.37 -11.01 -12.42
N ALA A 321 19.40 -12.10 -11.66
CA ALA A 321 19.30 -12.15 -10.19
C ALA A 321 20.30 -11.27 -9.41
N SER A 322 21.33 -10.73 -10.05
CA SER A 322 22.24 -9.74 -9.42
C SER A 322 21.75 -8.29 -9.50
N LYS A 323 20.53 -8.07 -10.02
CA LYS A 323 19.88 -6.75 -10.17
C LYS A 323 18.45 -6.74 -9.62
N PHE A 324 18.18 -7.58 -8.63
CA PHE A 324 16.93 -7.46 -7.91
C PHE A 324 16.86 -6.11 -7.21
N HIS A 325 15.71 -5.47 -7.33
CA HIS A 325 15.39 -4.24 -6.64
C HIS A 325 14.01 -4.37 -6.03
N TYR A 326 13.79 -3.65 -4.94
CA TYR A 326 12.45 -3.45 -4.40
C TYR A 326 11.92 -2.12 -4.92
N ASP A 327 10.69 -2.16 -5.42
CA ASP A 327 9.95 -1.02 -5.90
C ASP A 327 8.67 -0.88 -5.07
N THR A 328 8.26 0.34 -4.75
CA THR A 328 7.02 0.60 -3.99
C THR A 328 5.92 1.04 -4.93
N TYR A 329 4.74 0.45 -4.77
CA TYR A 329 3.57 0.75 -5.59
C TYR A 329 2.33 1.02 -4.75
N VAL A 330 1.38 1.74 -5.34
CA VAL A 330 0.04 1.95 -4.78
C VAL A 330 -1.03 1.80 -5.86
N GLN A 331 -2.18 1.24 -5.49
CA GLN A 331 -3.38 1.25 -6.31
C GLN A 331 -4.56 1.79 -5.50
N VAL A 332 -5.36 2.64 -6.15
CA VAL A 332 -6.51 3.29 -5.52
C VAL A 332 -7.79 2.76 -6.11
N TYR A 333 -8.76 2.43 -5.25
CA TYR A 333 -10.03 1.81 -5.59
C TYR A 333 -11.20 2.74 -5.27
N ASN A 334 -12.26 2.62 -6.06
CA ASN A 334 -13.57 3.21 -5.79
C ASN A 334 -14.30 2.38 -4.71
N GLU A 335 -15.38 2.93 -4.17
CA GLU A 335 -16.26 2.23 -3.21
C GLU A 335 -16.92 0.96 -3.80
N ASP A 336 -16.99 0.87 -5.13
CA ASP A 336 -17.48 -0.32 -5.86
C ASP A 336 -16.37 -1.32 -6.22
N PHE A 337 -15.19 -1.17 -5.62
CA PHE A 337 -14.00 -2.03 -5.81
C PHE A 337 -13.39 -1.95 -7.20
N THR A 338 -13.80 -0.99 -8.03
CA THR A 338 -13.12 -0.76 -9.32
C THR A 338 -11.87 0.11 -9.14
N PRO A 339 -10.75 -0.18 -9.83
CA PRO A 339 -9.57 0.67 -9.76
C PRO A 339 -9.87 2.08 -10.30
N ARG A 340 -9.45 3.12 -9.57
CA ARG A 340 -9.48 4.53 -9.99
C ARG A 340 -8.40 4.85 -11.01
N ALA A 341 -7.29 4.13 -10.89
CA ALA A 341 -6.13 4.14 -11.75
C ALA A 341 -5.50 2.75 -11.68
N GLY A 342 -4.59 2.47 -12.61
CA GLY A 342 -3.74 1.29 -12.54
C GLY A 342 -2.74 1.39 -11.40
N LYS A 343 -1.77 0.50 -11.39
CA LYS A 343 -0.64 0.53 -10.47
C LYS A 343 0.12 1.86 -10.65
N ILE A 344 0.29 2.60 -9.56
CA ILE A 344 1.04 3.86 -9.52
C ILE A 344 2.37 3.58 -8.85
N THR A 345 3.46 3.94 -9.53
CA THR A 345 4.81 3.87 -8.95
C THR A 345 5.00 4.92 -7.86
N VAL A 346 5.29 4.49 -6.64
CA VAL A 346 5.68 5.35 -5.52
C VAL A 346 7.18 5.55 -5.54
N ASP A 347 7.96 4.47 -5.54
CA ASP A 347 9.42 4.48 -5.53
C ASP A 347 9.98 3.37 -6.41
N THR A 348 11.21 3.54 -6.90
CA THR A 348 11.90 2.47 -7.60
C THR A 348 13.40 2.42 -7.39
N GLY A 349 13.94 1.20 -7.41
CA GLY A 349 15.38 0.95 -7.51
C GLY A 349 16.08 0.80 -6.16
N SER A 350 15.32 0.61 -5.08
CA SER A 350 15.88 0.25 -3.78
C SER A 350 16.52 -1.14 -3.86
N SER A 351 17.68 -1.34 -3.23
CA SER A 351 18.35 -2.65 -3.20
C SER A 351 17.79 -3.61 -2.16
N ASP A 352 17.07 -3.05 -1.18
CA ASP A 352 16.57 -3.72 0.02
C ASP A 352 15.08 -3.40 0.18
N GLU A 353 14.41 -4.12 1.07
CA GLU A 353 12.96 -4.00 1.26
C GLU A 353 12.53 -2.57 1.55
N THR A 354 11.45 -2.14 0.90
CA THR A 354 10.97 -0.76 1.04
C THR A 354 9.95 -0.58 2.15
N LEU A 355 9.34 -1.66 2.64
CA LEU A 355 8.44 -1.68 3.80
C LEU A 355 7.45 -0.48 3.84
N PRO A 356 6.56 -0.38 2.84
CA PRO A 356 5.77 0.82 2.66
C PRO A 356 4.53 0.87 3.56
N GLU A 357 4.31 2.00 4.22
CA GLU A 357 3.14 2.25 5.07
C GLU A 357 2.22 3.32 4.49
N ILE A 358 0.92 3.30 4.81
CA ILE A 358 -0.07 4.25 4.26
C ILE A 358 -1.03 4.81 5.31
N THR A 359 -1.37 6.10 5.22
CA THR A 359 -2.44 6.71 6.02
C THR A 359 -3.36 7.60 5.20
N ALA A 360 -4.66 7.59 5.51
CA ALA A 360 -5.65 8.47 4.90
C ALA A 360 -5.60 9.87 5.54
N LEU A 361 -5.57 10.91 4.70
CA LEU A 361 -5.52 12.30 5.15
C LEU A 361 -6.92 12.90 5.32
N LYS A 362 -7.07 13.87 6.23
CA LYS A 362 -8.36 14.51 6.56
C LYS A 362 -9.02 15.24 5.39
N ASP A 363 -8.24 15.60 4.38
CA ASP A 363 -8.71 16.24 3.15
C ASP A 363 -9.18 15.24 2.06
N GLY A 364 -9.10 13.95 2.34
CA GLY A 364 -9.49 12.86 1.44
C GLY A 364 -8.35 12.30 0.59
N GLY A 365 -7.15 12.88 0.65
CA GLY A 365 -5.94 12.26 0.08
C GLY A 365 -5.37 11.15 0.97
N PHE A 366 -4.15 10.75 0.69
CA PHE A 366 -3.39 9.81 1.50
C PHE A 366 -1.89 10.14 1.45
N ALA A 367 -1.12 9.57 2.35
CA ALA A 367 0.33 9.67 2.39
C ALA A 367 0.94 8.28 2.52
N ILE A 368 2.10 8.07 1.90
CA ILE A 368 2.86 6.81 1.96
C ILE A 368 4.26 7.12 2.45
N THR A 369 4.76 6.31 3.39
CA THR A 369 6.19 6.25 3.73
C THR A 369 6.80 4.95 3.22
N TRP A 370 8.10 4.95 2.96
CA TRP A 370 8.88 3.77 2.59
C TRP A 370 10.36 3.98 2.95
N THR A 371 11.09 2.90 3.05
CA THR A 371 12.55 2.84 3.12
C THR A 371 13.14 2.89 1.71
N ASP A 372 14.01 3.86 1.43
CA ASP A 372 14.77 3.98 0.18
C ASP A 372 16.23 3.61 0.45
N SER A 373 16.69 2.51 -0.14
CA SER A 373 18.08 2.04 -0.03
C SER A 373 18.92 2.27 -1.30
N SER A 374 18.40 3.06 -2.25
CA SER A 374 19.12 3.40 -3.50
C SER A 374 20.37 4.28 -3.26
N GLY A 375 20.45 4.87 -2.06
CA GLY A 375 21.50 5.78 -1.62
C GLY A 375 22.73 5.07 -1.02
N ARG A 376 23.36 5.74 -0.04
CA ARG A 376 24.52 5.20 0.69
C ARG A 376 24.11 4.50 1.99
N ASN A 377 23.05 5.01 2.60
CA ASN A 377 22.37 4.43 3.75
C ASN A 377 20.88 4.39 3.37
N ASP A 378 20.11 3.63 4.13
CA ASP A 378 18.66 3.61 4.00
C ASP A 378 18.06 4.90 4.55
N ASP A 379 17.13 5.50 3.80
CA ASP A 379 16.44 6.74 4.17
C ASP A 379 14.93 6.49 4.25
N VAL A 380 14.25 7.14 5.21
CA VAL A 380 12.78 7.10 5.27
C VAL A 380 12.23 8.22 4.42
N MET A 381 11.43 7.86 3.43
CA MET A 381 10.84 8.77 2.47
C MET A 381 9.33 8.90 2.69
N LEU A 382 8.75 10.00 2.22
CA LEU A 382 7.33 10.34 2.39
C LEU A 382 6.80 11.01 1.12
N GLN A 383 5.68 10.52 0.59
CA GLN A 383 4.99 11.08 -0.56
C GLN A 383 3.51 11.27 -0.29
N ARG A 384 2.99 12.43 -0.69
CA ARG A 384 1.56 12.73 -0.61
C ARG A 384 0.86 12.41 -1.91
N PHE A 385 -0.37 11.93 -1.79
CA PHE A 385 -1.28 11.71 -2.89
C PHE A 385 -2.62 12.40 -2.65
N ASN A 386 -3.29 12.81 -3.73
CA ASN A 386 -4.71 13.16 -3.63
C ASN A 386 -5.59 11.91 -3.62
N SER A 387 -6.91 12.08 -3.45
CA SER A 387 -7.88 10.97 -3.40
C SER A 387 -7.93 10.10 -4.66
N LYS A 388 -7.34 10.52 -5.77
CA LYS A 388 -7.30 9.78 -7.04
C LYS A 388 -5.95 9.11 -7.29
N GLY A 389 -5.03 9.15 -6.33
CA GLY A 389 -3.68 8.58 -6.47
C GLY A 389 -2.68 9.50 -7.17
N TRP A 390 -2.92 10.81 -7.23
CA TRP A 390 -1.95 11.72 -7.88
C TRP A 390 -0.85 12.11 -6.91
N LYS A 391 0.42 11.86 -7.25
CA LYS A 391 1.56 12.46 -6.53
C LYS A 391 1.43 13.99 -6.45
N LEU A 392 1.48 14.52 -5.23
CA LEU A 392 1.47 15.94 -4.92
C LEU A 392 2.81 16.35 -4.32
N GLY A 393 3.49 17.33 -4.94
CA GLY A 393 4.82 17.77 -4.50
C GLY A 393 5.90 16.70 -4.71
N GLU A 394 7.15 17.10 -4.45
CA GLU A 394 8.30 16.19 -4.44
C GLU A 394 8.25 15.25 -3.24
N GLU A 395 8.92 14.11 -3.40
CA GLU A 395 9.20 13.15 -2.34
C GLU A 395 10.00 13.85 -1.24
N VAL A 396 9.63 13.56 0.01
CA VAL A 396 10.19 14.21 1.19
C VAL A 396 10.97 13.17 1.97
N MET A 397 12.28 13.38 2.09
CA MET A 397 13.08 12.64 3.06
C MET A 397 12.67 13.05 4.48
N VAL A 398 12.24 12.08 5.27
CA VAL A 398 11.71 12.28 6.62
C VAL A 398 12.83 12.57 7.59
N ASN A 399 13.88 11.73 7.57
CA ASN A 399 15.07 11.84 8.39
C ASN A 399 15.96 13.01 7.92
N ASP A 400 16.51 13.81 8.84
CA ASP A 400 17.31 15.00 8.54
C ASP A 400 18.79 14.66 8.21
N LYS A 401 19.03 13.67 7.35
CA LYS A 401 20.37 13.09 7.03
C LYS A 401 21.11 12.56 8.25
N ALA A 402 20.43 11.75 9.06
CA ALA A 402 21.06 10.97 10.11
C ALA A 402 22.15 10.04 9.52
N ALA A 403 23.16 9.71 10.31
CA ALA A 403 24.13 8.70 9.90
C ALA A 403 23.50 7.31 10.00
N GLY A 404 24.00 6.35 9.22
CA GLY A 404 23.46 4.99 9.19
C GLY A 404 22.07 4.89 8.59
N ASP A 405 21.52 3.70 8.71
CA ASP A 405 20.30 3.23 8.04
C ASP A 405 19.06 3.64 8.84
N GLN A 406 18.00 3.95 8.11
CA GLN A 406 16.71 4.41 8.63
C GLN A 406 15.62 3.57 7.97
N ASN A 407 14.85 2.83 8.76
CA ASN A 407 13.90 1.84 8.27
C ASN A 407 12.70 1.68 9.23
N ASP A 408 11.80 0.75 8.92
CA ASP A 408 10.63 0.39 9.73
C ASP A 408 9.79 1.62 10.13
N SER A 409 9.45 2.43 9.13
CA SER A 409 8.64 3.62 9.36
C SER A 409 7.19 3.26 9.66
N ALA A 410 6.51 4.03 10.51
CA ALA A 410 5.06 4.02 10.65
C ALA A 410 4.52 5.46 10.69
N LEU A 411 3.27 5.67 10.27
CA LEU A 411 2.69 7.02 10.18
C LEU A 411 1.22 7.09 10.60
N ALA A 412 0.84 8.21 11.22
CA ALA A 412 -0.54 8.47 11.61
C ALA A 412 -0.98 9.89 11.25
N THR A 413 -2.18 10.00 10.67
CA THR A 413 -2.85 11.29 10.49
C THR A 413 -3.42 11.79 11.80
N LEU A 414 -2.85 12.88 12.31
CA LEU A 414 -3.22 13.51 13.56
C LEU A 414 -4.54 14.25 13.47
N ASN A 415 -5.09 14.56 14.65
CA ASN A 415 -6.44 15.07 14.73
C ASN A 415 -6.61 16.53 14.22
N ASN A 416 -5.52 17.29 14.19
CA ASN A 416 -5.41 18.59 13.54
C ASN A 416 -5.23 18.50 12.01
N GLY A 417 -5.02 17.31 11.45
CA GLY A 417 -4.76 17.07 10.02
C GLY A 417 -3.27 16.97 9.67
N ASP A 418 -2.37 17.15 10.64
CA ASP A 418 -0.94 16.94 10.48
C ASP A 418 -0.63 15.44 10.38
N VAL A 419 0.57 15.07 9.96
CA VAL A 419 1.04 13.68 9.93
C VAL A 419 2.25 13.54 10.85
N ALA A 420 2.21 12.55 11.74
CA ALA A 420 3.37 12.13 12.51
C ALA A 420 3.95 10.86 11.89
N VAL A 421 5.27 10.80 11.76
CA VAL A 421 6.01 9.65 11.26
C VAL A 421 7.01 9.22 12.34
N THR A 422 7.14 7.92 12.57
CA THR A 422 8.14 7.29 13.44
C THR A 422 8.96 6.28 12.63
N TRP A 423 10.19 5.97 13.04
CA TRP A 423 11.07 5.00 12.36
C TRP A 423 12.19 4.50 13.28
N THR A 424 12.83 3.40 12.88
CA THR A 424 14.04 2.85 13.50
C THR A 424 15.29 3.46 12.85
N SER A 425 16.27 3.84 13.66
CA SER A 425 17.53 4.45 13.21
C SER A 425 18.73 3.68 13.76
N SER A 426 19.57 3.10 12.89
CA SER A 426 20.70 2.25 13.32
C SER A 426 21.86 3.00 14.01
N THR A 427 21.86 4.33 14.03
CA THR A 427 22.86 5.13 14.77
C THR A 427 22.25 6.16 15.72
N GLY A 428 20.97 6.01 16.09
CA GLY A 428 20.32 6.93 17.03
C GLY A 428 20.89 6.86 18.47
N ASP A 429 21.68 5.82 18.72
CA ASP A 429 22.37 5.47 19.96
C ASP A 429 23.80 5.05 19.63
N LYS A 430 24.61 4.87 20.67
CA LYS A 430 26.02 4.52 20.52
C LYS A 430 26.25 3.03 20.19
N ASP A 431 25.21 2.21 20.34
CA ASP A 431 25.34 0.75 20.40
C ASP A 431 24.51 0.03 19.31
N ASP A 432 23.15 0.06 19.22
CA ASP A 432 22.43 -0.83 18.25
C ASP A 432 21.03 -0.40 17.67
N GLY A 433 20.50 0.81 17.88
CA GLY A 433 19.33 1.34 17.15
C GLY A 433 18.30 2.10 18.01
N ALA A 434 17.73 3.21 17.49
CA ALA A 434 16.83 4.10 18.23
C ALA A 434 15.50 4.30 17.52
N VAL A 435 14.48 4.67 18.30
CA VAL A 435 13.19 5.11 17.75
C VAL A 435 13.17 6.62 17.61
N MET A 436 12.96 7.07 16.38
CA MET A 436 12.95 8.47 16.00
C MET A 436 11.57 8.86 15.46
N ALA A 437 11.20 10.12 15.58
CA ALA A 437 9.93 10.61 15.06
C ALA A 437 9.98 12.08 14.61
N LYS A 438 9.00 12.47 13.79
CA LYS A 438 8.87 13.82 13.23
C LYS A 438 7.43 14.13 12.85
N VAL A 439 7.04 15.40 12.94
CA VAL A 439 5.68 15.86 12.61
C VAL A 439 5.70 16.84 11.43
N PHE A 440 4.80 16.59 10.47
CA PHE A 440 4.64 17.34 9.23
C PHE A 440 3.27 17.99 9.15
N ASP A 441 3.26 19.26 8.76
CA ASP A 441 2.06 19.99 8.36
C ASP A 441 1.67 19.58 6.92
N VAL A 442 0.37 19.33 6.75
CA VAL A 442 -0.26 18.82 5.53
C VAL A 442 -1.12 19.91 4.85
N THR A 443 -1.09 21.16 5.33
CA THR A 443 -1.98 22.24 4.87
C THR A 443 -1.62 22.83 3.50
N GLY A 444 -0.43 22.52 2.97
CA GLY A 444 -0.01 22.93 1.63
C GLY A 444 -0.19 21.82 0.58
N TYR A 445 -1.09 22.00 -0.38
CA TYR A 445 -1.07 21.17 -1.58
C TYR A 445 0.15 21.54 -2.43
N GLY A 446 1.10 20.61 -2.56
CA GLY A 446 2.17 20.71 -3.54
C GLY A 446 1.62 20.80 -4.96
N ALA A 447 2.43 21.30 -5.90
CA ALA A 447 2.07 21.20 -7.31
C ALA A 447 1.96 19.72 -7.70
N LYS A 448 1.03 19.37 -8.57
CA LYS A 448 0.94 18.00 -9.11
C LYS A 448 2.24 17.61 -9.80
N GLN A 449 2.63 16.35 -9.68
CA GLN A 449 3.75 15.76 -10.40
C GLN A 449 3.29 14.88 -11.56
N ALA A 450 4.24 14.55 -12.44
CA ALA A 450 4.07 13.55 -13.47
C ALA A 450 3.72 12.20 -12.83
N GLN A 451 2.77 11.48 -13.42
CA GLN A 451 2.37 10.14 -13.01
C GLN A 451 3.04 9.10 -13.89
N HIS A 452 3.37 7.98 -13.28
CA HIS A 452 3.70 6.75 -13.99
C HIS A 452 2.66 5.72 -13.58
N ILE A 453 1.79 5.36 -14.52
CA ILE A 453 0.68 4.44 -14.30
C ILE A 453 0.82 3.25 -15.24
N VAL A 454 0.68 2.04 -14.71
CA VAL A 454 0.62 0.80 -15.48
C VAL A 454 -0.69 0.07 -15.17
N GLY A 455 -1.49 -0.17 -16.20
CA GLY A 455 -2.79 -0.83 -16.15
C GLY A 455 -2.69 -2.35 -16.07
N THR A 456 -3.84 -2.99 -15.89
CA THR A 456 -3.95 -4.45 -15.77
C THR A 456 -4.39 -5.07 -17.09
N ASN A 457 -4.93 -6.29 -17.09
CA ASN A 457 -5.53 -6.92 -18.28
C ASN A 457 -7.05 -6.70 -18.35
N LYS A 458 -7.58 -5.64 -17.71
CA LYS A 458 -9.02 -5.35 -17.58
C LYS A 458 -9.39 -4.10 -18.37
N ASN A 459 -10.69 -3.83 -18.45
CA ASN A 459 -11.16 -2.61 -19.10
C ASN A 459 -11.07 -1.45 -18.09
N GLU A 460 -10.10 -0.57 -18.25
CA GLU A 460 -9.78 0.47 -17.28
C GLU A 460 -9.97 1.88 -17.83
N LYS A 461 -9.99 2.85 -16.92
CA LYS A 461 -10.15 4.26 -17.28
C LYS A 461 -9.13 5.10 -16.55
N PHE A 462 -8.16 5.59 -17.31
CA PHE A 462 -7.08 6.44 -16.83
C PHE A 462 -7.39 7.89 -17.19
N VAL A 463 -7.31 8.77 -16.19
CA VAL A 463 -7.48 10.20 -16.42
C VAL A 463 -6.35 10.94 -15.76
N THR A 464 -5.34 11.23 -16.56
CA THR A 464 -4.30 12.17 -16.23
C THR A 464 -4.73 13.61 -16.56
N LYS A 465 -4.06 14.60 -15.96
CA LYS A 465 -4.57 15.99 -15.96
C LYS A 465 -3.50 17.05 -16.23
N ALA A 466 -2.28 16.81 -15.81
CA ALA A 466 -1.23 17.81 -15.79
C ALA A 466 0.11 17.12 -15.62
N LYS A 467 1.14 17.66 -16.28
CA LYS A 467 2.54 17.19 -16.34
C LYS A 467 2.73 16.16 -17.44
N ASP A 468 3.99 15.85 -17.72
CA ASP A 468 4.38 14.91 -18.76
C ASP A 468 4.18 13.51 -18.16
N ASP A 469 2.97 12.97 -18.27
CA ASP A 469 2.55 11.73 -17.63
C ASP A 469 2.88 10.51 -18.52
N TYR A 470 3.18 9.36 -17.89
CA TYR A 470 3.29 8.07 -18.57
C TYR A 470 2.14 7.16 -18.13
N VAL A 471 1.39 6.65 -19.10
CA VAL A 471 0.30 5.69 -18.87
C VAL A 471 0.44 4.54 -19.86
N ASP A 472 0.57 3.33 -19.33
CA ASP A 472 0.38 2.08 -20.07
C ASP A 472 -0.96 1.46 -19.63
N GLY A 473 -1.86 1.19 -20.56
CA GLY A 473 -3.16 0.58 -20.30
C GLY A 473 -3.07 -0.91 -19.99
N GLY A 474 -2.00 -1.59 -20.43
CA GLY A 474 -1.85 -3.02 -20.25
C GLY A 474 -2.65 -3.83 -21.28
N GLY A 475 -3.70 -4.52 -20.85
CA GLY A 475 -4.60 -5.25 -21.73
C GLY A 475 -6.04 -5.02 -21.35
N GLY A 476 -6.97 -5.37 -22.24
CA GLY A 476 -8.39 -5.09 -22.04
C GLY A 476 -8.88 -3.99 -22.97
N ARG A 477 -9.86 -3.21 -22.55
CA ARG A 477 -10.45 -2.16 -23.36
C ARG A 477 -10.41 -0.85 -22.61
N ASP A 478 -9.34 -0.11 -22.82
CA ASP A 478 -8.99 1.01 -21.98
C ASP A 478 -9.45 2.34 -22.52
N THR A 479 -9.65 3.30 -21.62
CA THR A 479 -9.84 4.70 -21.96
C THR A 479 -8.81 5.53 -21.22
N ILE A 480 -7.82 6.03 -21.95
CA ILE A 480 -6.71 6.82 -21.43
C ILE A 480 -6.87 8.28 -21.84
N LYS A 481 -6.71 9.20 -20.89
CA LYS A 481 -6.72 10.64 -21.14
C LYS A 481 -5.52 11.33 -20.48
N GLY A 482 -4.59 11.87 -21.28
CA GLY A 482 -3.35 12.57 -20.88
C GLY A 482 -3.58 13.91 -20.16
N GLY A 483 -4.42 14.76 -20.77
CA GLY A 483 -4.75 16.06 -20.19
C GLY A 483 -3.81 17.16 -20.65
N ASN A 484 -2.92 17.65 -19.80
CA ASN A 484 -1.99 18.74 -20.14
C ASN A 484 -0.56 18.28 -19.87
N GLY A 485 0.39 18.55 -20.75
CA GLY A 485 1.77 18.07 -20.62
C GLY A 485 2.16 17.29 -21.88
N ASN A 486 3.41 16.86 -21.97
CA ASN A 486 3.84 15.97 -23.06
C ASN A 486 3.67 14.53 -22.58
N ASP A 487 2.50 13.95 -22.82
CA ASP A 487 2.14 12.66 -22.25
C ASP A 487 2.63 11.50 -23.13
N THR A 488 2.94 10.36 -22.53
CA THR A 488 3.16 9.09 -23.24
C THR A 488 2.04 8.13 -22.86
N LEU A 489 1.16 7.84 -23.82
CA LEU A 489 -0.03 7.01 -23.65
C LEU A 489 0.10 5.75 -24.51
N ILE A 490 0.09 4.59 -23.87
CA ILE A 490 0.16 3.28 -24.50
C ILE A 490 -1.14 2.54 -24.17
N GLY A 491 -1.90 2.12 -25.18
CA GLY A 491 -3.15 1.35 -25.01
C GLY A 491 -2.86 -0.07 -24.59
N GLY A 492 -1.88 -0.70 -25.25
CA GLY A 492 -1.41 -2.03 -24.92
C GLY A 492 -2.14 -3.08 -25.76
N SER A 493 -3.00 -3.90 -25.16
CA SER A 493 -3.76 -4.91 -25.90
C SER A 493 -5.27 -4.80 -25.78
N GLY A 494 -5.95 -4.63 -26.91
CA GLY A 494 -7.39 -4.70 -27.03
C GLY A 494 -7.96 -3.55 -27.86
N ASN A 495 -9.04 -2.90 -27.45
CA ASN A 495 -9.69 -1.89 -28.32
C ASN A 495 -9.79 -0.55 -27.60
N ASP A 496 -8.68 0.17 -27.57
CA ASP A 496 -8.43 1.23 -26.63
C ASP A 496 -8.82 2.60 -27.18
N LYS A 497 -9.02 3.54 -26.26
CA LYS A 497 -9.32 4.93 -26.59
C LYS A 497 -8.34 5.85 -25.90
N LEU A 498 -7.45 6.45 -26.68
CA LEU A 498 -6.39 7.33 -26.21
C LEU A 498 -6.71 8.78 -26.57
N LEU A 499 -6.64 9.67 -25.59
CA LEU A 499 -6.78 11.11 -25.76
C LEU A 499 -5.56 11.81 -25.15
N GLY A 500 -4.65 12.35 -25.98
CA GLY A 500 -3.47 13.09 -25.54
C GLY A 500 -3.86 14.32 -24.72
N GLY A 501 -4.40 15.33 -25.40
CA GLY A 501 -4.92 16.53 -24.75
C GLY A 501 -4.18 17.77 -25.22
N ALA A 502 -3.43 18.42 -24.34
CA ALA A 502 -2.66 19.62 -24.67
C ALA A 502 -1.18 19.41 -24.33
N GLY A 503 -0.30 19.68 -25.28
CA GLY A 503 1.13 19.38 -25.19
C GLY A 503 1.53 18.43 -26.32
N ASN A 504 2.79 18.03 -26.38
CA ASN A 504 3.28 17.17 -27.45
C ASN A 504 3.18 15.71 -26.99
N ASP A 505 2.10 15.03 -27.36
CA ASP A 505 1.78 13.73 -26.81
C ASP A 505 2.31 12.59 -27.71
N ARG A 506 2.70 11.48 -27.11
CA ARG A 506 3.00 10.22 -27.80
C ARG A 506 1.88 9.23 -27.53
N LEU A 507 1.20 8.78 -28.58
CA LEU A 507 0.10 7.81 -28.49
C LEU A 507 0.48 6.53 -29.25
N ASP A 508 0.39 5.40 -28.58
CA ASP A 508 0.56 4.06 -29.15
C ASP A 508 -0.66 3.21 -28.81
N GLY A 509 -1.47 2.84 -29.81
CA GLY A 509 -2.64 1.97 -29.59
C GLY A 509 -2.24 0.58 -29.13
N GLY A 510 -1.13 0.04 -29.64
CA GLY A 510 -0.73 -1.33 -29.40
C GLY A 510 -1.46 -2.34 -30.28
N THR A 511 -1.87 -3.49 -29.74
CA THR A 511 -2.66 -4.47 -30.51
C THR A 511 -4.14 -4.16 -30.44
N GLY A 512 -4.84 -4.35 -31.56
CA GLY A 512 -6.28 -4.46 -31.63
C GLY A 512 -6.87 -3.30 -32.41
N ASN A 513 -8.03 -2.76 -32.05
CA ASN A 513 -8.68 -1.71 -32.86
C ASN A 513 -8.82 -0.43 -32.06
N ASP A 514 -7.84 0.46 -32.22
CA ASP A 514 -7.67 1.58 -31.31
C ASP A 514 -8.15 2.90 -31.90
N VAL A 515 -8.56 3.81 -31.02
CA VAL A 515 -8.98 5.17 -31.38
C VAL A 515 -8.07 6.18 -30.68
N MET A 516 -7.28 6.90 -31.45
CA MET A 516 -6.32 7.88 -30.97
C MET A 516 -6.76 9.31 -31.34
N THR A 517 -6.65 10.21 -30.37
CA THR A 517 -6.92 11.66 -30.51
C THR A 517 -5.75 12.41 -29.89
N GLY A 518 -4.98 13.16 -30.66
CA GLY A 518 -3.80 13.88 -30.17
C GLY A 518 -4.21 15.11 -29.37
N GLY A 519 -5.11 15.92 -29.93
CA GLY A 519 -5.54 17.18 -29.35
C GLY A 519 -4.72 18.36 -29.85
N GLY A 520 -4.06 19.07 -28.93
CA GLY A 520 -3.35 20.31 -29.23
C GLY A 520 -1.88 20.22 -28.88
N GLY A 521 -1.01 20.36 -29.87
CA GLY A 521 0.44 20.29 -29.72
C GLY A 521 1.00 19.46 -30.86
N ARG A 522 2.27 19.06 -30.80
CA ARG A 522 2.87 18.23 -31.85
C ARG A 522 2.85 16.77 -31.42
N ASP A 523 1.84 16.06 -31.88
CA ASP A 523 1.57 14.71 -31.38
C ASP A 523 2.24 13.66 -32.27
N SER A 524 2.63 12.54 -31.68
CA SER A 524 3.23 11.40 -32.37
C SER A 524 2.34 10.18 -32.19
N PHE A 525 1.79 9.67 -33.29
CA PHE A 525 0.95 8.47 -33.30
C PHE A 525 1.74 7.28 -33.83
N LEU A 526 1.97 6.26 -32.99
CA LEU A 526 2.59 5.01 -33.40
C LEU A 526 1.53 4.04 -33.95
N PHE A 527 1.75 3.55 -35.16
CA PHE A 527 1.00 2.46 -35.77
C PHE A 527 1.93 1.26 -35.97
N ASN A 528 1.66 0.16 -35.27
CA ASN A 528 2.48 -1.05 -35.31
C ASN A 528 1.69 -2.31 -35.74
N LYS A 529 0.42 -2.45 -35.36
CA LYS A 529 -0.47 -3.56 -35.73
C LYS A 529 -1.93 -3.15 -35.47
N GLY A 530 -2.89 -3.99 -35.85
CA GLY A 530 -4.29 -3.74 -35.55
C GLY A 530 -5.03 -2.85 -36.55
N LYS A 531 -6.24 -2.42 -36.19
CA LYS A 531 -7.11 -1.58 -37.04
C LYS A 531 -7.41 -0.25 -36.35
N ASP A 532 -6.55 0.72 -36.60
CA ASP A 532 -6.52 1.93 -35.81
C ASP A 532 -7.13 3.11 -36.51
N LYS A 533 -7.56 4.07 -35.69
CA LYS A 533 -8.14 5.32 -36.15
C LYS A 533 -7.55 6.50 -35.40
N ILE A 534 -6.80 7.32 -36.12
CA ILE A 534 -6.40 8.67 -35.70
C ILE A 534 -7.52 9.64 -36.09
N THR A 535 -8.02 10.40 -35.13
CA THR A 535 -9.27 11.17 -35.32
C THR A 535 -9.09 12.64 -35.68
N ASP A 536 -7.95 13.24 -35.37
CA ASP A 536 -7.75 14.70 -35.43
C ASP A 536 -6.37 15.15 -35.95
N PHE A 537 -5.69 14.31 -36.75
CA PHE A 537 -4.34 14.58 -37.26
C PHE A 537 -4.18 15.97 -37.88
N GLN A 538 -3.17 16.72 -37.43
CA GLN A 538 -2.85 18.08 -37.83
C GLN A 538 -1.59 18.10 -38.72
N ASN A 539 -1.80 18.43 -40.00
CA ASN A 539 -0.73 18.51 -41.00
C ASN A 539 0.34 19.58 -40.68
N ASN A 540 1.62 19.21 -40.81
CA ASN A 540 2.84 19.94 -40.41
C ASN A 540 2.97 20.20 -38.90
N GLN A 541 2.26 19.43 -38.09
CA GLN A 541 2.27 19.57 -36.63
C GLN A 541 2.44 18.22 -35.98
N ASP A 542 1.62 17.25 -36.37
CA ASP A 542 1.67 15.88 -35.84
C ASP A 542 2.59 15.00 -36.70
N THR A 543 2.91 13.83 -36.20
CA THR A 543 3.70 12.81 -36.90
C THR A 543 3.04 11.45 -36.77
N VAL A 544 2.95 10.69 -37.87
CA VAL A 544 2.60 9.26 -37.83
C VAL A 544 3.89 8.44 -37.93
N LEU A 545 4.16 7.66 -36.89
CA LEU A 545 5.27 6.71 -36.81
C LEU A 545 4.76 5.35 -37.26
N PHE A 546 5.26 4.83 -38.37
CA PHE A 546 4.98 3.48 -38.83
C PHE A 546 6.07 2.53 -38.36
N ASP A 547 5.68 1.42 -37.75
CA ASP A 547 6.60 0.31 -37.51
C ASP A 547 7.12 -0.24 -38.84
N SER A 548 8.44 -0.31 -38.98
CA SER A 548 9.09 -0.77 -40.21
C SER A 548 8.85 -2.25 -40.52
N ASP A 549 8.41 -3.05 -39.54
CA ASP A 549 8.08 -4.47 -39.68
C ASP A 549 6.67 -4.73 -40.25
N LEU A 550 5.85 -3.69 -40.47
CA LEU A 550 4.58 -3.79 -41.20
C LEU A 550 4.73 -4.18 -42.68
N GLY A 551 5.95 -4.15 -43.21
CA GLY A 551 6.29 -4.45 -44.61
C GLY A 551 6.24 -5.95 -44.98
N LYS A 552 6.29 -6.27 -46.27
CA LYS A 552 6.17 -7.65 -46.80
C LYS A 552 7.43 -8.53 -46.61
N GLY A 553 8.41 -8.06 -45.85
CA GLY A 553 9.68 -8.77 -45.60
C GLY A 553 10.39 -8.46 -44.28
N GLY A 554 9.80 -7.68 -43.37
CA GLY A 554 10.46 -7.17 -42.16
C GLY A 554 11.52 -6.11 -42.48
N ASN A 555 11.40 -4.91 -41.89
CA ASN A 555 12.27 -3.74 -42.08
C ASN A 555 12.38 -3.11 -43.50
N ASP A 556 11.36 -3.23 -44.36
CA ASP A 556 11.40 -2.67 -45.75
C ASP A 556 10.32 -1.63 -46.09
N LEU A 557 9.47 -1.26 -45.13
CA LEU A 557 8.38 -0.33 -45.39
C LEU A 557 8.92 1.07 -45.76
N SER A 558 8.55 1.57 -46.94
CA SER A 558 8.95 2.89 -47.43
C SER A 558 7.77 3.82 -47.66
N LYS A 559 8.01 5.15 -47.67
CA LYS A 559 6.99 6.14 -48.08
C LYS A 559 6.44 5.86 -49.49
N SER A 560 7.23 5.22 -50.36
CA SER A 560 6.77 4.86 -51.70
C SER A 560 5.74 3.73 -51.69
N ASP A 561 5.82 2.82 -50.72
CA ASP A 561 4.87 1.71 -50.58
C ASP A 561 3.58 2.19 -49.90
N LEU A 562 3.71 2.98 -48.84
CA LEU A 562 2.58 3.69 -48.23
C LEU A 562 1.78 4.51 -49.25
N LYS A 563 2.46 5.21 -50.17
CA LYS A 563 1.81 5.96 -51.25
C LYS A 563 0.96 5.08 -52.17
N LYS A 564 1.37 3.83 -52.43
CA LYS A 564 0.62 2.91 -53.30
C LYS A 564 -0.63 2.37 -52.60
N MET A 565 -0.60 2.30 -51.27
CA MET A 565 -1.68 1.78 -50.43
C MET A 565 -2.68 2.85 -50.01
N ALA A 566 -2.26 4.12 -49.92
CA ALA A 566 -3.10 5.22 -49.47
C ALA A 566 -4.37 5.37 -50.32
N GLU A 567 -5.51 5.05 -49.72
CA GLU A 567 -6.83 5.30 -50.27
C GLU A 567 -7.41 6.58 -49.66
N LYS A 568 -7.99 7.45 -50.50
CA LYS A 568 -8.67 8.64 -50.01
C LYS A 568 -10.08 8.26 -49.55
N ILE A 569 -10.42 8.62 -48.32
CA ILE A 569 -11.76 8.45 -47.75
C ILE A 569 -12.38 9.81 -47.41
N ASP A 570 -13.62 9.80 -46.91
CA ASP A 570 -14.25 11.03 -46.42
C ASP A 570 -13.52 11.55 -45.18
N GLY A 571 -12.96 12.76 -45.28
CA GLY A 571 -12.23 13.43 -44.20
C GLY A 571 -10.83 12.87 -43.87
N GLY A 572 -10.28 11.94 -44.66
CA GLY A 572 -9.04 11.25 -44.29
C GLY A 572 -8.34 10.45 -45.39
N LEU A 573 -7.33 9.69 -44.95
CA LEU A 573 -6.65 8.64 -45.70
C LEU A 573 -6.80 7.29 -44.99
N PHE A 574 -6.86 6.22 -45.76
CA PHE A 574 -6.93 4.84 -45.32
C PHE A 574 -5.74 4.05 -45.88
N PHE A 575 -5.16 3.18 -45.05
CA PHE A 575 -4.05 2.30 -45.40
C PHE A 575 -4.42 0.86 -45.05
N ASP A 576 -4.30 -0.04 -46.02
CA ASP A 576 -4.57 -1.47 -45.87
C ASP A 576 -3.26 -2.27 -45.98
N PHE A 577 -2.89 -2.93 -44.89
CA PHE A 577 -1.73 -3.83 -44.79
C PHE A 577 -2.17 -5.31 -44.69
N GLY A 578 -3.42 -5.62 -45.00
CA GLY A 578 -4.02 -6.95 -44.89
C GLY A 578 -4.77 -7.12 -43.58
N SER A 579 -4.12 -7.71 -42.56
CA SER A 579 -4.74 -7.86 -41.23
C SER A 579 -4.70 -6.59 -40.41
N ASN A 580 -3.83 -5.64 -40.78
CA ASN A 580 -3.68 -4.35 -40.12
C ASN A 580 -4.20 -3.23 -41.03
N GLU A 581 -4.89 -2.26 -40.45
CA GLU A 581 -5.54 -1.16 -41.14
C GLU A 581 -5.27 0.14 -40.37
N LEU A 582 -5.02 1.25 -41.06
CA LEU A 582 -4.90 2.56 -40.41
C LEU A 582 -5.80 3.57 -41.12
N THR A 583 -6.67 4.21 -40.34
CA THR A 583 -7.45 5.39 -40.77
C THR A 583 -6.86 6.64 -40.15
N VAL A 584 -6.46 7.61 -40.98
CA VAL A 584 -5.97 8.92 -40.53
C VAL A 584 -6.96 10.00 -40.97
N LEU A 585 -7.76 10.50 -40.03
CA LEU A 585 -8.67 11.63 -40.25
C LEU A 585 -7.97 12.96 -39.98
N GLY A 586 -8.44 14.05 -40.61
CA GLY A 586 -7.83 15.39 -40.49
C GLY A 586 -6.88 15.73 -41.64
N VAL A 587 -6.49 14.75 -42.45
CA VAL A 587 -5.63 14.93 -43.64
C VAL A 587 -6.27 14.34 -44.89
N ASN A 588 -6.38 15.15 -45.95
CA ASN A 588 -7.16 14.78 -47.15
C ASN A 588 -6.32 14.42 -48.38
N THR A 589 -4.98 14.47 -48.28
CA THR A 589 -4.07 14.17 -49.41
C THR A 589 -2.79 13.50 -48.94
N TRP A 590 -2.29 12.53 -49.72
CA TRP A 590 -0.99 11.89 -49.46
C TRP A 590 0.14 12.90 -49.30
N LYS A 591 0.19 13.96 -50.13
CA LYS A 591 1.25 14.97 -50.07
C LYS A 591 1.30 15.68 -48.73
N ALA A 592 0.15 15.95 -48.12
CA ALA A 592 0.08 16.56 -46.80
C ALA A 592 0.67 15.60 -45.76
N LEU A 593 0.15 14.36 -45.70
CA LEU A 593 0.64 13.38 -44.73
C LEU A 593 2.11 12.98 -44.93
N SER A 594 2.61 12.93 -46.17
CA SER A 594 3.90 12.30 -46.48
C SER A 594 5.11 12.98 -45.85
N ASP A 595 5.00 14.28 -45.56
CA ASP A 595 6.08 15.05 -44.93
C ASP A 595 6.17 14.75 -43.42
N ASP A 596 5.06 14.32 -42.82
CA ASP A 596 4.87 14.04 -41.40
C ASP A 596 4.89 12.53 -41.07
N ILE A 597 5.40 11.71 -41.98
CA ILE A 597 5.62 10.28 -41.75
C ILE A 597 7.06 10.03 -41.32
N ALA A 598 7.23 9.26 -40.25
CA ALA A 598 8.49 8.69 -39.81
C ALA A 598 8.35 7.16 -39.63
N PHE A 599 9.48 6.47 -39.50
CA PHE A 599 9.54 5.02 -39.27
C PHE A 599 10.31 4.75 -37.99
N VAL A 600 9.90 3.72 -37.26
CA VAL A 600 10.57 3.24 -36.04
C VAL A 600 11.03 1.80 -36.20
#